data_AF-A0A679IAJ0-F1
#
_entry.id   AF-A0A679IAJ0-F1
#
_cell.length_a   1.000
_cell.length_b   1.000
_cell.length_c   1.000
_cell.angle_alpha   90.00
_cell.angle_beta   90.00
_cell.angle_gamma   90.00
#
_symmetry.space_group_name_H-M   'P 1'
#
loop_
_entity.id
_entity.type
_entity.pdbx_description
1 polymer ?
#
loop_
_entity_poly.entity_id
_entity_poly.type
_entity_poly.pdbx_seq_one_letter_code
_entity_poly.pdbx_strand_id
1 'polypeptide(L)'
;MFDNDRAAAIHEAGHALVGYLVGHHIERAFIGEDMEGVVPAGIAEGGVALRLVGDWRHAVFVGVAGWCAEEVAFPGIKADQGQDGEFCHEVLRQAGFSECHTEALVGWANTVVRDQLSKRRLTLEAVADWLMRYRDIDAETLYVLIQAQATT
;
A
#
# COMPACT_ATOMS: atom_id res chain seq x y z
N MET A 1 -20.18 -1.67 12.71
CA MET A 1 -19.48 -2.88 12.21
C MET A 1 -18.88 -2.44 10.89
N PHE A 2 -17.57 -2.23 10.84
CA PHE A 2 -16.92 -1.89 9.58
C PHE A 2 -17.04 -3.09 8.65
N ASP A 3 -17.27 -2.82 7.37
CA ASP A 3 -17.23 -3.87 6.35
C ASP A 3 -15.75 -4.25 6.21
N ASN A 4 -15.33 -5.32 6.90
CA ASN A 4 -13.91 -5.72 6.98
C ASN A 4 -13.29 -5.86 5.58
N ASP A 5 -14.09 -6.28 4.60
CA ASP A 5 -13.69 -6.32 3.19
C ASP A 5 -13.35 -4.95 2.61
N ARG A 6 -14.08 -3.89 3.00
CA ARG A 6 -13.82 -2.53 2.51
C ARG A 6 -12.52 -1.96 3.09
N ALA A 7 -12.24 -2.23 4.37
CA ALA A 7 -10.98 -1.83 4.98
C ALA A 7 -9.80 -2.52 4.29
N ALA A 8 -9.89 -3.83 4.08
CA ALA A 8 -8.89 -4.60 3.32
C ALA A 8 -8.72 -4.07 1.88
N ALA A 9 -9.81 -3.76 1.18
CA ALA A 9 -9.72 -3.20 -0.17
C ALA A 9 -9.00 -1.85 -0.23
N ILE A 10 -9.24 -0.98 0.75
CA ILE A 10 -8.55 0.30 0.87
C ILE A 10 -7.08 0.10 1.20
N HIS A 11 -6.78 -0.85 2.09
CA HIS A 11 -5.42 -1.22 2.47
C HIS A 11 -4.60 -1.64 1.24
N GLU A 12 -5.10 -2.62 0.48
CA GLU A 12 -4.45 -3.10 -0.75
C GLU A 12 -4.36 -2.01 -1.84
N ALA A 13 -5.40 -1.18 -1.96
CA ALA A 13 -5.38 -0.04 -2.88
C ALA A 13 -4.29 0.98 -2.50
N GLY A 14 -4.00 1.14 -1.20
CA GLY A 14 -2.90 1.94 -0.69
C GLY A 14 -1.55 1.46 -1.20
N HIS A 15 -1.25 0.18 -0.97
CA HIS A 15 -0.04 -0.49 -1.44
C HIS A 15 0.12 -0.36 -2.96
N ALA A 16 -0.93 -0.63 -3.71
CA ALA A 16 -0.92 -0.52 -5.17
C ALA A 16 -0.72 0.94 -5.65
N LEU A 17 -1.41 1.92 -5.07
CA LEU A 17 -1.25 3.30 -5.52
C LEU A 17 0.14 3.85 -5.19
N VAL A 18 0.67 3.56 -4.01
CA VAL A 18 2.01 4.03 -3.61
C VAL A 18 3.10 3.31 -4.38
N GLY A 19 2.98 2.00 -4.60
CA GLY A 19 3.91 1.24 -5.44
C GLY A 19 4.05 1.87 -6.83
N TYR A 20 2.95 2.32 -7.43
CA TYR A 20 2.97 3.03 -8.71
C TYR A 20 3.71 4.37 -8.61
N LEU A 21 3.41 5.18 -7.58
CA LEU A 21 3.98 6.51 -7.41
C LEU A 21 5.50 6.50 -7.20
N VAL A 22 6.02 5.47 -6.54
CA VAL A 22 7.47 5.32 -6.32
C VAL A 22 8.18 4.62 -7.48
N GLY A 23 7.45 4.32 -8.57
CA GLY A 23 8.01 3.74 -9.78
C GLY A 23 8.29 2.23 -9.68
N HIS A 24 7.64 1.51 -8.77
CA HIS A 24 7.68 0.05 -8.81
C HIS A 24 6.85 -0.51 -9.95
N HIS A 25 7.35 -1.58 -10.56
CA HIS A 25 6.53 -2.44 -11.39
C HIS A 25 5.58 -3.21 -10.49
N ILE A 26 4.34 -2.73 -10.44
CA ILE A 26 3.22 -3.48 -9.87
C ILE A 26 2.81 -4.48 -10.92
N GLU A 27 2.84 -5.76 -10.57
CA GLU A 27 2.32 -6.80 -11.47
C GLU A 27 0.82 -6.99 -11.24
N ARG A 28 0.38 -6.96 -9.96
CA ARG A 28 -1.01 -7.24 -9.56
C ARG A 28 -1.29 -6.81 -8.12
N ALA A 29 -2.56 -6.49 -7.80
CA ALA A 29 -3.06 -6.36 -6.43
C ALA A 29 -4.39 -7.12 -6.27
N PHE A 30 -4.62 -7.78 -5.14
CA PHE A 30 -5.79 -8.64 -4.93
C PHE A 30 -6.24 -8.73 -3.46
N ILE A 31 -7.48 -9.17 -3.22
CA ILE A 31 -8.02 -9.44 -1.87
C ILE A 31 -8.43 -10.92 -1.75
N GLY A 32 -7.72 -11.73 -0.94
CA GLY A 32 -8.05 -13.14 -0.69
C GLY A 32 -6.94 -13.93 0.02
N GLU A 33 -7.30 -15.12 0.54
CA GLU A 33 -6.43 -15.93 1.43
C GLU A 33 -5.43 -16.85 0.71
N ASP A 34 -5.62 -17.19 -0.57
CA ASP A 34 -4.76 -18.19 -1.23
C ASP A 34 -4.56 -17.91 -2.72
N MET A 35 -3.30 -17.73 -3.13
CA MET A 35 -2.86 -17.86 -4.51
C MET A 35 -1.59 -18.71 -4.53
N GLU A 36 -1.76 -20.03 -4.75
CA GLU A 36 -0.65 -20.91 -5.09
C GLU A 36 -0.02 -20.47 -6.42
N GLY A 37 1.19 -19.93 -6.38
CA GLY A 37 2.03 -19.77 -7.57
C GLY A 37 2.62 -18.37 -7.76
N VAL A 38 3.91 -18.26 -7.40
CA VAL A 38 4.85 -17.17 -7.74
C VAL A 38 4.48 -15.80 -7.17
N VAL A 39 4.78 -15.62 -5.89
CA VAL A 39 4.71 -14.32 -5.20
C VAL A 39 6.13 -13.93 -4.74
N PRO A 40 6.77 -12.91 -5.34
CA PRO A 40 8.05 -12.39 -4.85
C PRO A 40 7.83 -11.53 -3.60
N ALA A 41 8.48 -11.92 -2.50
CA ALA A 41 8.76 -11.21 -1.24
C ALA A 41 7.88 -10.00 -0.84
N GLY A 42 7.02 -10.23 0.16
CA GLY A 42 6.36 -9.20 0.97
C GLY A 42 4.84 -9.18 0.77
N ILE A 43 4.13 -10.20 1.28
CA ILE A 43 2.67 -10.24 1.27
C ILE A 43 2.16 -10.79 2.61
N ALA A 44 1.35 -9.99 3.30
CA ALA A 44 0.40 -10.40 4.32
C ALA A 44 -0.87 -10.95 3.65
N GLU A 45 -1.79 -11.59 4.37
CA GLU A 45 -3.07 -12.09 3.82
C GLU A 45 -3.87 -10.93 3.17
N GLY A 46 -3.88 -10.85 1.83
CA GLY A 46 -4.20 -9.64 1.05
C GLY A 46 -2.94 -9.11 0.38
N GLY A 47 -2.77 -9.38 -0.92
CA GLY A 47 -1.45 -9.31 -1.53
C GLY A 47 -1.34 -8.37 -2.71
N VAL A 48 -0.47 -7.36 -2.58
CA VAL A 48 0.15 -6.72 -3.74
C VAL A 48 1.44 -7.44 -4.09
N ALA A 49 1.51 -8.03 -5.29
CA ALA A 49 2.75 -8.61 -5.80
C ALA A 49 3.68 -7.49 -6.27
N LEU A 50 4.63 -7.12 -5.41
CA LEU A 50 5.59 -6.05 -5.67
C LEU A 50 7.00 -6.62 -5.88
N ARG A 51 7.57 -6.36 -7.05
CA ARG A 51 9.01 -6.55 -7.23
C ARG A 51 9.75 -5.34 -6.64
N LEU A 52 10.10 -5.43 -5.35
CA LEU A 52 10.88 -4.42 -4.65
C LEU A 52 12.31 -4.36 -5.23
N VAL A 53 12.56 -3.38 -6.10
CA VAL A 53 13.88 -3.03 -6.61
C VAL A 53 14.67 -2.25 -5.55
N GLY A 54 15.45 -2.97 -4.72
CA GLY A 54 16.71 -2.54 -4.08
C GLY A 54 16.80 -1.28 -3.18
N ASP A 55 15.80 -0.41 -3.12
CA ASP A 55 15.82 0.83 -2.32
C ASP A 55 14.92 0.70 -1.09
N TRP A 56 15.53 0.76 0.10
CA TRP A 56 14.82 0.70 1.38
C TRP A 56 13.72 1.77 1.48
N ARG A 57 13.89 2.93 0.83
CA ARG A 57 12.90 4.02 0.86
C ARG A 57 11.58 3.60 0.24
N HIS A 58 11.65 2.92 -0.90
CA HIS A 58 10.44 2.50 -1.58
C HIS A 58 9.74 1.37 -0.82
N ALA A 59 10.50 0.42 -0.28
CA ALA A 59 9.95 -0.64 0.56
C ALA A 59 9.23 -0.07 1.79
N VAL A 60 9.82 0.94 2.45
CA VAL A 60 9.16 1.62 3.59
C VAL A 60 7.94 2.41 3.13
N PHE A 61 8.01 3.14 2.02
CA PHE A 61 6.86 3.89 1.49
C PHE A 61 5.67 2.99 1.15
N VAL A 62 5.93 1.85 0.53
CA VAL A 62 4.91 0.84 0.30
C VAL A 62 4.43 0.28 1.62
N GLY A 63 5.32 -0.16 2.52
CA GLY A 63 4.90 -0.77 3.79
C GLY A 63 3.98 0.13 4.60
N VAL A 64 4.22 1.44 4.66
CA VAL A 64 3.31 2.36 5.36
C VAL A 64 1.99 2.64 4.63
N ALA A 65 1.86 2.26 3.37
CA ALA A 65 0.78 2.69 2.49
C ALA A 65 -0.59 2.12 2.89
N GLY A 66 -0.65 0.85 3.29
CA GLY A 66 -1.89 0.18 3.65
C GLY A 66 -2.61 0.89 4.80
N TRP A 67 -1.96 1.03 5.95
CA TRP A 67 -2.55 1.71 7.10
C TRP A 67 -2.73 3.22 6.85
N CYS A 68 -1.87 3.87 6.05
CA CYS A 68 -2.09 5.26 5.67
C CYS A 68 -3.34 5.43 4.80
N ALA A 69 -3.62 4.49 3.91
CA ALA A 69 -4.82 4.50 3.07
C ALA A 69 -6.08 4.36 3.91
N GLU A 70 -6.07 3.45 4.90
CA GLU A 70 -7.17 3.30 5.85
C GLU A 70 -7.45 4.60 6.61
N GLU A 71 -6.42 5.23 7.19
CA GLU A 71 -6.59 6.48 7.94
C GLU A 71 -7.06 7.66 7.06
N VAL A 72 -6.70 7.68 5.77
CA VAL A 72 -7.20 8.67 4.81
C VAL A 72 -8.66 8.39 4.47
N ALA A 73 -9.03 7.14 4.16
CA ALA A 73 -10.37 6.77 3.77
C ALA A 73 -11.37 6.86 4.93
N PHE A 74 -10.91 6.58 6.16
CA PHE A 74 -11.73 6.56 7.37
C PHE A 74 -11.23 7.57 8.41
N PRO A 75 -11.59 8.86 8.28
CA PRO A 75 -11.15 9.89 9.22
C PRO A 75 -11.51 9.58 10.67
N GLY A 76 -10.52 9.68 11.56
CA GLY A 76 -10.68 9.43 13.00
C GLY A 76 -10.41 7.97 13.41
N ILE A 77 -10.14 7.07 12.46
CA ILE A 77 -9.60 5.75 12.74
C ILE A 77 -8.08 5.84 12.80
N LYS A 78 -7.49 5.11 13.75
CA LYS A 78 -6.06 4.79 13.76
C LYS A 78 -5.94 3.34 13.32
N ALA A 79 -5.36 3.13 12.14
CA ALA A 79 -5.19 1.80 11.58
C ALA A 79 -4.09 1.04 12.33
N ASP A 80 -4.22 -0.28 12.36
CA ASP A 80 -3.17 -1.15 12.92
C ASP A 80 -2.02 -1.24 11.92
N GLN A 81 -0.79 -1.08 12.41
CA GLN A 81 0.41 -1.17 11.58
C GLN A 81 0.79 -2.64 11.34
N GLY A 82 0.41 -3.55 12.25
CA GLY A 82 0.57 -4.99 12.11
C GLY A 82 1.92 -5.44 11.52
N GLN A 83 1.85 -6.38 10.58
CA GLN A 83 3.01 -6.95 9.89
C GLN A 83 3.74 -5.93 9.01
N ASP A 84 3.04 -4.96 8.43
CA ASP A 84 3.65 -3.94 7.58
C ASP A 84 4.62 -3.04 8.37
N GLY A 85 4.27 -2.74 9.63
CA GLY A 85 5.12 -1.99 10.55
C GLY A 85 6.40 -2.74 10.87
N GLU A 86 6.28 -4.02 11.24
CA GLU A 86 7.43 -4.90 11.48
C GLU A 86 8.32 -5.02 10.24
N PHE A 87 7.71 -5.14 9.05
CA PHE A 87 8.41 -5.16 7.77
C PHE A 87 9.23 -3.88 7.55
N CYS A 88 8.63 -2.70 7.75
CA CYS A 88 9.34 -1.42 7.60
C CYS A 88 10.55 -1.34 8.54
N HIS A 89 10.37 -1.78 9.79
CA HIS A 89 11.45 -1.81 10.78
C HIS A 89 12.58 -2.75 10.36
N GLU A 90 12.25 -3.95 9.88
CA GLU A 90 13.24 -4.93 9.43
C GLU A 90 14.01 -4.45 8.21
N VAL A 91 13.34 -3.85 7.21
CA VAL A 91 13.98 -3.25 6.03
C VAL A 91 15.00 -2.19 6.43
N LEU A 92 14.64 -1.29 7.35
CA LEU A 92 15.51 -0.22 7.81
C LEU A 92 16.69 -0.75 8.64
N ARG A 93 16.44 -1.77 9.47
CA ARG A 93 17.49 -2.46 10.22
C ARG A 93 18.49 -3.14 9.30
N GLN A 94 18.02 -3.83 8.26
CA GLN A 94 18.86 -4.46 7.24
C GLN A 94 19.67 -3.44 6.43
N ALA A 95 19.11 -2.24 6.23
CA ALA A 95 19.82 -1.11 5.62
C ALA A 95 20.83 -0.43 6.56
N GLY A 96 20.95 -0.88 7.81
CA GLY A 96 21.97 -0.41 8.77
C GLY A 96 21.54 0.78 9.63
N PHE A 97 20.25 1.15 9.65
CA PHE A 97 19.75 2.20 10.51
C PHE A 97 19.58 1.73 11.95
N SER A 98 19.87 2.61 12.92
CA SER A 98 19.55 2.37 14.32
C SER A 98 18.06 2.55 14.59
N GLU A 99 17.58 2.03 15.72
CA GLU A 99 16.17 2.10 16.12
C GLU A 99 15.60 3.53 16.08
N CYS A 100 16.31 4.51 16.63
CA CYS A 100 15.87 5.91 16.59
C CYS A 100 15.79 6.50 15.17
N HIS A 101 16.65 6.06 14.25
CA HIS A 101 16.54 6.45 12.84
C HIS A 101 15.39 5.71 12.16
N THR A 102 15.15 4.45 12.51
CA THR A 102 14.03 3.66 12.01
C THR A 102 12.70 4.33 12.35
N GLU A 103 12.47 4.67 13.61
CA GLU A 103 11.24 5.37 14.04
C GLU A 103 11.05 6.70 13.31
N ALA A 104 12.12 7.50 13.19
CA ALA A 104 12.07 8.78 12.49
C ALA A 104 11.76 8.61 10.99
N LEU A 105 12.34 7.61 10.34
CA LEU A 105 12.13 7.33 8.91
C LEU A 105 10.73 6.77 8.64
N VAL A 106 10.21 5.88 9.49
CA VAL A 106 8.82 5.38 9.39
C VAL A 106 7.83 6.53 9.61
N GLY A 107 8.06 7.39 10.61
CA GLY A 107 7.21 8.56 10.86
C GLY A 107 7.23 9.57 9.70
N TRP A 108 8.40 9.80 9.11
CA TRP A 108 8.54 10.62 7.90
C TRP A 108 7.81 10.00 6.70
N ALA A 109 8.01 8.71 6.43
CA ALA A 109 7.33 7.99 5.36
C ALA A 109 5.81 8.05 5.51
N ASN A 110 5.30 7.80 6.72
CA ASN A 110 3.87 7.89 7.02
C ASN A 110 3.31 9.27 6.68
N THR A 111 4.02 10.35 7.06
CA THR A 111 3.62 11.72 6.74
C THR A 111 3.56 11.96 5.22
N VAL A 112 4.60 11.56 4.49
CA VAL A 112 4.69 11.75 3.03
C VAL A 112 3.61 10.95 2.31
N VAL A 113 3.48 9.67 2.63
CA VAL A 113 2.52 8.76 1.98
C VAL A 113 1.09 9.19 2.25
N ARG A 114 0.76 9.55 3.49
CA ARG A 114 -0.57 10.07 3.84
C ARG A 114 -0.92 11.35 3.06
N ASP A 115 0.01 12.28 2.91
CA ASP A 115 -0.19 13.48 2.09
C ASP A 115 -0.46 13.13 0.63
N GLN A 116 0.31 12.21 0.06
CA GLN A 116 0.13 11.77 -1.34
C GLN A 116 -1.21 11.05 -1.56
N LEU A 117 -1.62 10.18 -0.63
CA LEU A 117 -2.90 9.47 -0.67
C LEU A 117 -4.07 10.42 -0.45
N SER A 118 -3.94 11.40 0.47
CA SER A 118 -4.98 12.42 0.70
C SER A 118 -5.26 13.24 -0.57
N LYS A 119 -4.22 13.63 -1.30
CA LYS A 119 -4.33 14.34 -2.59
C LYS A 119 -4.97 13.50 -3.69
N ARG A 120 -4.99 12.18 -3.53
CA ARG A 120 -5.49 11.19 -4.51
C ARG A 120 -6.60 10.32 -3.93
N ARG A 121 -7.34 10.86 -2.97
CA ARG A 121 -8.38 10.11 -2.25
C ARG A 121 -9.39 9.47 -3.19
N LEU A 122 -9.82 10.18 -4.23
CA LEU A 122 -10.77 9.66 -5.22
C LEU A 122 -10.18 8.48 -6.02
N THR A 123 -8.91 8.56 -6.40
CA THR A 123 -8.20 7.44 -7.05
C THR A 123 -8.09 6.24 -6.12
N LEU A 124 -7.72 6.47 -4.87
CA LEU A 124 -7.64 5.41 -3.85
C LEU A 124 -8.99 4.71 -3.67
N GLU A 125 -10.07 5.48 -3.53
CA GLU A 125 -11.43 4.94 -3.39
C GLU A 125 -11.85 4.17 -4.65
N ALA A 126 -11.53 4.66 -5.86
CA ALA A 126 -11.83 3.96 -7.12
C ALA A 126 -11.08 2.62 -7.26
N VAL A 127 -9.80 2.56 -6.88
CA VAL A 127 -9.03 1.31 -6.87
C VAL A 127 -9.61 0.33 -5.85
N ALA A 128 -9.96 0.81 -4.66
CA ALA A 128 -10.59 -0.03 -3.64
C ALA A 128 -11.96 -0.54 -4.07
N ASP A 129 -12.78 0.28 -4.72
CA ASP A 129 -14.09 -0.14 -5.25
C ASP A 129 -13.92 -1.19 -6.37
N TRP A 130 -12.88 -1.06 -7.19
CA TRP A 130 -12.53 -2.08 -8.18
C TRP A 130 -12.15 -3.41 -7.49
N LEU A 131 -11.27 -3.36 -6.50
CA LEU A 131 -10.86 -4.54 -5.72
C LEU A 131 -12.04 -5.17 -4.96
N MET A 132 -12.96 -4.38 -4.43
CA MET A 132 -14.19 -4.90 -3.80
C MET A 132 -15.04 -5.70 -4.80
N ARG A 133 -15.13 -5.23 -6.04
CA ARG A 133 -15.99 -5.83 -7.07
C ARG A 133 -15.36 -7.05 -7.75
N TYR A 134 -14.07 -6.98 -8.04
CA TYR A 134 -13.38 -7.98 -8.87
C TYR A 134 -12.35 -8.79 -8.08
N ARG A 135 -12.05 -8.41 -6.83
CA ARG A 135 -11.05 -9.03 -5.94
C ARG A 135 -9.62 -9.01 -6.49
N ASP A 136 -9.42 -8.35 -7.62
CA ASP A 136 -8.18 -8.36 -8.37
C ASP A 136 -8.07 -7.14 -9.29
N ILE A 137 -6.85 -6.64 -9.47
CA ILE A 137 -6.50 -5.59 -10.42
C ILE A 137 -5.09 -5.84 -10.97
N ASP A 138 -4.99 -5.85 -12.30
CA ASP A 138 -3.70 -5.90 -12.99
C ASP A 138 -3.10 -4.49 -13.16
N ALA A 139 -1.82 -4.46 -13.56
CA ALA A 139 -1.07 -3.23 -13.75
C ALA A 139 -1.71 -2.25 -14.77
N GLU A 140 -2.27 -2.79 -15.85
CA GLU A 140 -2.87 -1.99 -16.93
C GLU A 140 -4.15 -1.31 -16.45
N THR A 141 -5.01 -2.05 -15.76
CA THR A 141 -6.24 -1.55 -15.17
C THR A 141 -5.94 -0.51 -14.09
N LEU A 142 -4.95 -0.77 -13.22
CA LEU A 142 -4.50 0.19 -12.23
C LEU A 142 -4.04 1.50 -12.88
N TYR A 143 -3.26 1.42 -13.97
CA TYR A 143 -2.82 2.60 -14.71
C TYR A 143 -3.99 3.39 -15.28
N VAL A 144 -4.98 2.72 -15.87
CA VAL A 144 -6.18 3.39 -16.42
C VAL A 144 -6.95 4.13 -15.33
N LEU A 145 -7.16 3.51 -14.15
CA LEU A 145 -7.85 4.16 -13.03
C LEU A 145 -7.09 5.38 -12.51
N ILE A 146 -5.76 5.32 -12.46
CA ILE A 146 -4.92 6.45 -12.04
C ILE A 146 -5.01 7.60 -13.05
N GLN A 147 -4.93 7.32 -14.36
CA GLN A 147 -4.99 8.36 -15.40
C GLN A 147 -6.37 9.02 -15.49
N ALA A 148 -7.46 8.26 -15.32
CA ALA A 148 -8.82 8.78 -15.42
C ALA A 148 -9.13 9.89 -14.39
N GLN A 149 -8.41 9.91 -13.26
CA GLN A 149 -8.57 10.90 -12.19
C GLN A 149 -7.57 12.07 -12.28
N ALA A 150 -6.58 12.00 -13.17
CA ALA A 150 -5.64 13.10 -13.41
C ALA A 150 -6.24 14.20 -14.33
N THR A 151 -7.36 13.90 -15.00
CA THR A 151 -8.02 14.77 -15.99
C THR A 151 -9.23 15.54 -15.45
N THR A 152 -9.57 15.38 -14.18
CA THR A 152 -10.67 16.07 -13.48
C THR A 152 -10.14 17.01 -12.42
#